data_AF-A0A1V4VQK3-F1
#
_entry.id   AF-A0A1V4VQK3-F1
#
_cell.length_a   1.000
_cell.length_b   1.000
_cell.length_c   1.000
_cell.angle_alpha   90.00
_cell.angle_beta   90.00
_cell.angle_gamma   90.00
#
_symmetry.space_group_name_H-M   'P 1'
#
loop_
_entity.id
_entity.type
_entity.pdbx_description
1 polymer ?
#
loop_
_entity_poly.entity_id
_entity_poly.type
_entity_poly.pdbx_seq_one_letter_code
_entity_poly.pdbx_strand_id
1 'polypeptide(L)' 'MLKVEISEDAKSYILDKGGIITVMVVRGFGCTDNVPEPVVLIGKTGLPESHPNEVLTNGIKIYISKEVVTEPDGIKIT' A
#
# COMPACT_ATOMS: atom_id res chain seq x y z
N MET A 1 -7.99 -12.62 6.55
CA MET A 1 -8.19 -11.40 5.73
C MET A 1 -7.23 -10.35 6.25
N LEU A 2 -6.53 -9.66 5.35
CA LEU A 2 -5.60 -8.61 5.74
C LEU A 2 -6.38 -7.42 6.34
N LYS A 3 -5.98 -6.97 7.53
CA LYS A 3 -6.57 -5.78 8.16
C LYS A 3 -5.88 -4.53 7.61
N VAL A 4 -6.65 -3.57 7.11
CA VAL A 4 -6.14 -2.28 6.65
C VAL A 4 -6.94 -1.16 7.29
N GLU A 5 -6.26 -0.28 8.00
CA GLU A 5 -6.82 0.92 8.63
C GLU A 5 -6.32 2.16 7.88
N ILE A 6 -7.24 3.08 7.56
CA ILE A 6 -6.93 4.31 6.82
C ILE A 6 -7.43 5.48 7.66
N SER A 7 -6.56 6.47 7.90
CA SER A 7 -6.96 7.73 8.55
C SER A 7 -8.04 8.45 7.74
N GLU A 8 -8.90 9.25 8.38
CA GLU A 8 -9.93 10.01 7.67
C GLU A 8 -9.35 11.01 6.66
N ASP A 9 -8.19 11.60 6.99
CA ASP A 9 -7.47 12.54 6.12
C ASP A 9 -6.91 11.83 4.89
N ALA A 10 -6.22 10.69 5.07
CA ALA A 10 -5.73 9.89 3.95
C ALA A 10 -6.87 9.34 3.10
N LYS A 11 -7.97 8.89 3.73
CA LYS A 11 -9.16 8.40 3.02
C LYS A 11 -9.71 9.48 2.09
N SER A 12 -9.91 10.70 2.61
CA SER A 12 -10.42 11.83 1.82
C SER A 12 -9.48 12.15 0.65
N TYR A 13 -8.17 12.19 0.89
CA TYR A 13 -7.17 12.43 -0.14
C TYR A 13 -7.17 11.34 -1.22
N ILE A 14 -7.19 10.06 -0.83
CA ILE A 14 -7.15 8.94 -1.77
C ILE A 14 -8.42 8.88 -2.63
N LEU A 15 -9.59 9.12 -2.02
CA LEU A 15 -10.86 9.16 -2.75
C LEU A 15 -10.89 10.30 -3.77
N ASP A 16 -10.38 11.50 -3.41
CA ASP A 16 -10.21 12.62 -4.35
C ASP A 16 -9.32 12.25 -5.54
N LYS A 17 -8.35 11.36 -5.34
CA LYS A 17 -7.47 10.84 -6.41
C LYS A 17 -8.00 9.60 -7.14
N GLY A 18 -9.26 9.22 -6.92
CA GLY A 18 -9.92 8.14 -7.65
C GLY A 18 -10.03 6.81 -6.90
N GLY A 19 -9.67 6.78 -5.60
CA GLY A 19 -9.99 5.65 -4.72
C GLY A 19 -9.19 4.37 -5.00
N ILE A 20 -8.03 4.48 -5.64
CA ILE A 20 -7.15 3.33 -5.92
C ILE A 20 -5.75 3.64 -5.41
N ILE A 21 -5.14 2.71 -4.69
CA ILE A 21 -3.76 2.80 -4.22
C ILE A 21 -3.01 1.49 -4.40
N THR A 22 -1.68 1.58 -4.42
CA THR A 22 -0.76 0.45 -4.40
C THR A 22 0.20 0.59 -3.23
N VAL A 23 0.28 -0.44 -2.40
CA VAL A 23 1.25 -0.55 -1.30
C VAL A 23 2.36 -1.49 -1.77
N MET A 24 3.59 -0.99 -1.77
CA MET A 24 4.76 -1.76 -2.19
C MET A 24 5.95 -1.45 -1.30
N VAL A 25 6.97 -2.29 -1.35
CA VAL A 25 8.26 -2.02 -0.71
C VAL A 25 9.20 -1.46 -1.76
N VAL A 26 9.78 -0.30 -1.48
CA VAL A 26 10.86 0.26 -2.28
C VAL A 26 12.16 0.09 -1.52
N ARG A 27 13.22 -0.34 -2.21
CA ARG A 27 14.56 -0.36 -1.64
C ARG A 27 15.23 0.96 -1.98
N GLY A 28 15.47 1.78 -0.97
CA GLY A 28 16.36 2.93 -1.10
C GLY A 28 17.78 2.43 -1.33
N PHE A 29 18.42 2.86 -2.42
CA PHE A 29 19.84 2.59 -2.65
C PHE A 29 20.68 3.66 -1.94
N GLY A 30 21.02 3.41 -0.67
CA GLY A 30 22.03 4.17 0.06
C GLY A 30 23.42 3.52 -0.08
N CYS A 31 24.49 4.31 0.11
CA CYS A 31 25.87 3.80 0.06
C CYS A 31 26.19 2.74 1.13
N THR A 32 25.41 2.63 2.20
CA THR A 32 25.70 1.72 3.32
C THR A 32 24.57 0.77 3.69
N ASP A 33 23.31 1.06 3.34
CA ASP A 33 22.16 0.29 3.82
C ASP A 33 21.06 0.18 2.75
N ASN A 34 20.65 -1.05 2.47
CA ASN A 34 19.46 -1.37 1.66
C ASN A 34 18.29 -1.62 2.61
N VAL A 35 17.69 -0.57 3.15
CA VAL A 35 16.52 -0.71 4.01
C VAL A 35 15.27 -0.77 3.12
N PRO A 36 14.48 -1.86 3.18
CA PRO A 36 13.18 -1.91 2.52
C PRO A 36 12.20 -0.99 3.25
N GLU A 37 11.69 0.03 2.56
CA GLU A 37 10.68 0.95 3.10
C GLU A 37 9.33 0.73 2.41
N PRO A 38 8.22 0.58 3.17
CA PRO A 38 6.89 0.53 2.60
C PRO A 38 6.48 1.90 2.07
N VAL A 39 5.94 1.95 0.86
CA VAL A 39 5.43 3.16 0.24
C VAL A 39 4.00 2.94 -0.27
N VAL A 40 3.22 4.01 -0.23
CA VAL A 40 1.87 4.05 -0.79
C VAL A 40 1.89 4.93 -2.04
N LEU A 41 1.49 4.36 -3.17
CA LEU A 41 1.37 5.05 -4.44
C LEU A 41 -0.11 5.22 -4.78
N ILE A 42 -0.46 6.38 -5.34
CA ILE A 42 -1.80 6.62 -5.89
C ILE A 42 -1.94 5.87 -7.22
N GLY A 43 -3.09 5.22 -7.40
CA GLY A 43 -3.41 4.42 -8.57
C GLY A 43 -2.88 2.98 -8.50
N LYS A 44 -3.12 2.24 -9.57
CA LYS A 44 -2.59 0.89 -9.75
C LYS A 44 -1.20 0.96 -10.37
N THR A 45 -0.19 0.46 -9.67
CA THR A 45 1.19 0.37 -10.15
C THR A 45 1.57 -1.09 -10.38
N GLY A 46 2.46 -1.36 -11.35
CA GLY A 46 3.03 -2.70 -11.60
C GLY A 46 2.10 -3.69 -12.32
N LEU A 47 2.62 -4.89 -12.58
CA LEU A 47 1.89 -5.97 -13.24
C LEU A 47 0.90 -6.64 -12.27
N PRO A 48 -0.21 -7.23 -12.76
CA PRO A 48 -1.19 -7.92 -11.91
C PRO A 48 -0.55 -9.03 -11.05
N GLU A 49 0.42 -9.73 -11.60
CA GLU A 49 1.15 -10.83 -10.94
C GLU A 49 2.01 -10.35 -9.76
N SER A 50 2.32 -9.05 -9.70
CA SER A 50 3.11 -8.46 -8.61
C SER A 50 2.29 -8.18 -7.35
N HIS A 51 0.95 -8.26 -7.44
CA HIS A 51 0.01 -7.88 -6.37
C HIS A 51 -0.92 -9.06 -6.04
N PRO A 52 -0.43 -10.08 -5.31
CA PRO A 52 -1.24 -11.26 -4.97
C PRO A 52 -2.42 -10.94 -4.05
N ASN A 53 -2.40 -9.78 -3.39
CA ASN A 53 -3.41 -9.36 -2.44
C ASN A 53 -4.11 -8.09 -2.94
N GLU A 54 -5.42 -8.19 -3.14
CA GLU A 54 -6.33 -7.05 -3.38
C GLU A 54 -7.25 -6.90 -2.18
N VAL A 55 -7.38 -5.68 -1.66
CA VAL A 55 -8.28 -5.35 -0.55
C VAL A 55 -9.20 -4.22 -0.99
N LEU A 56 -10.51 -4.35 -0.74
CA LEU A 56 -11.47 -3.27 -0.89
C LEU A 56 -11.97 -2.88 0.50
N THR A 57 -11.67 -1.67 0.93
CA THR A 57 -12.12 -1.13 2.21
C THR A 57 -12.39 0.36 2.08
N ASN A 58 -13.40 0.88 2.78
CA ASN A 58 -13.74 2.31 2.78
C ASN A 58 -13.96 2.92 1.37
N GLY A 59 -14.40 2.12 0.39
CA GLY A 59 -14.54 2.54 -1.00
C GLY A 59 -13.21 2.68 -1.76
N ILE A 60 -12.09 2.31 -1.15
CA ILE A 60 -10.74 2.37 -1.71
C ILE A 60 -10.28 0.97 -2.09
N LYS A 61 -9.82 0.82 -3.33
CA LYS A 61 -9.18 -0.39 -3.83
C LYS A 61 -7.67 -0.34 -3.57
N ILE A 62 -7.16 -1.35 -2.89
CA ILE A 62 -5.77 -1.43 -2.44
C ILE A 62 -5.11 -2.65 -3.07
N TYR A 63 -4.05 -2.40 -3.83
CA TYR A 63 -3.16 -3.44 -4.35
C TYR A 63 -1.94 -3.56 -3.45
N ILE A 64 -1.60 -4.77 -2.99
CA ILE A 64 -0.49 -4.97 -2.06
C ILE A 64 0.51 -5.92 -2.69
N SER A 65 1.74 -5.42 -2.87
CA SER A 65 2.81 -6.20 -3.48
C SER A 65 3.22 -7.37 -2.59
N LYS A 66 3.69 -8.46 -3.20
CA LYS A 66 4.11 -9.68 -2.49
C LYS A 66 5.20 -9.44 -1.43
N GLU A 67 6.05 -8.44 -1.64
CA GLU A 67 7.18 -8.12 -0.76
C GLU A 67 6.76 -7.34 0.49
N VAL A 68 5.51 -6.86 0.56
CA VAL A 68 4.99 -6.18 1.75
C VAL A 68 4.73 -7.23 2.84
N VAL A 69 5.58 -7.23 3.86
CA VAL A 69 5.37 -8.00 5.08
C VAL A 69 4.46 -7.21 6.00
N THR A 70 3.32 -7.79 6.37
CA THR A 70 2.32 -7.14 7.22
C THR A 70 2.40 -7.68 8.64
N GLU A 71 2.42 -6.78 9.61
CA GLU A 71 2.33 -7.14 11.03
C GLU A 71 0.98 -7.77 11.38
N PRO A 72 0.85 -8.46 12.53
CA PRO A 72 -0.41 -9.06 12.97
C PRO A 72 -1.56 -8.05 13.06
N ASP A 73 -1.24 -6.81 13.41
CA ASP A 73 -2.21 -5.71 13.52
C ASP A 73 -2.62 -5.12 12.17
N GLY A 74 -1.97 -5.53 11.07
CA GLY A 74 -2.29 -5.15 9.71
C GLY A 74 -1.48 -3.96 9.18
N ILE A 75 -2.03 -3.27 8.19
CA ILE A 75 -1.44 -2.08 7.57
C ILE A 75 -2.20 -0.84 8.05
N LYS A 76 -1.47 0.19 8.47
CA LYS A 76 -2.03 1.51 8.78
C LYS A 76 -1.56 2.53 7.76
N ILE A 77 -2.50 3.23 7.14
CA ILE A 77 -2.26 4.31 6.18
C ILE A 77 -2.73 5.61 6.83
N THR A 78 -1.81 6.56 7.04
CA THR A 78 -2.08 7.81 7.77
C THR A 78 -1.84 9.03 6.94
#